data_AF-A8T431-F1
#
_entry.id   AF-A8T431-F1
#
_cell.length_a   1.000
_cell.length_b   1.000
_cell.length_c   1.000
_cell.angle_alpha   90.00
_cell.angle_beta   90.00
_cell.angle_gamma   90.00
#
_symmetry.space_group_name_H-M   'P 1'
#
loop_
_entity.id
_entity.type
_entity.pdbx_description
1 polymer ?
#
loop_
_entity_poly.entity_id
_entity_poly.type
_entity_poly.pdbx_seq_one_letter_code
_entity_poly.pdbx_strand_id
1 'polypeptide(L)'
;MSLNIKKLKVSLPANPFGLAIKDFARLSNQLEVLSKSAGIENNKFRTAYGEVCNALASKKRVEDVIDSSVHVRALALSLHTDAKKNVSITRRLLNKITEIVKKPSSLVIESFYQHFLSEYDRLADLEATADWLLEAKRLRGNDEQFDENILSTNGPQWLAERAIQNNIDFDHLIVEMKLERYANGRYLTAAKGIYYIKQLNTIPLGQDHPLLNEVQKTAVFDSRYDSESLLGHQILRILIARSIGAHISEPWMNVILAIGGDPRVPSSNPRYIKWWKGLEPNLIQAVRGWLSKLDLKLFLEALEDYSYSSANYELQRMYPSRKSFLEGMFDAGIISNTRLYLSQDAARYLKRNYDPKHLPNFSTVKDGDKSIIYVQMNGAHMVEGSHSCYLWLYKHLDSSVCVFNYDIVRPTYSQLTSGINNQMTRLSSGAVAKITHSPIGYSWQRKALTALKGLGIKLTPKDVLSNEDYIDFKQRYGVREWS
;
A
#
# COMPACT_ATOMS: atom_id res chain seq x y z
N MET A 1 68.23 -13.41 30.91
CA MET A 1 67.04 -12.76 31.53
C MET A 1 66.13 -12.26 30.43
N SER A 2 64.99 -12.92 30.18
CA SER A 2 63.99 -12.49 29.20
C SER A 2 62.84 -11.79 29.94
N LEU A 3 62.66 -10.49 29.73
CA LEU A 3 61.52 -9.74 30.24
C LEU A 3 60.27 -10.06 29.42
N ASN A 4 59.35 -10.81 30.02
CA ASN A 4 58.06 -11.15 29.41
C ASN A 4 57.05 -10.03 29.70
N ILE A 5 57.02 -8.99 28.86
CA ILE A 5 56.05 -7.89 28.95
C ILE A 5 54.74 -8.33 28.30
N LYS A 6 53.79 -8.83 29.09
CA LYS A 6 52.50 -9.36 28.59
C LYS A 6 51.47 -8.29 28.18
N LYS A 7 51.71 -7.00 28.42
CA LYS A 7 50.91 -5.86 27.89
C LYS A 7 51.55 -4.53 28.27
N LEU A 8 51.73 -3.63 27.30
CA LEU A 8 52.02 -2.22 27.57
C LEU A 8 50.76 -1.57 28.18
N LYS A 9 50.86 -1.02 29.39
CA LYS A 9 49.82 -0.15 29.96
C LYS A 9 49.84 1.18 29.21
N VAL A 10 49.15 1.26 28.08
CA VAL A 10 48.87 2.52 27.41
C VAL A 10 47.60 3.10 28.04
N SER A 11 47.74 4.22 28.75
CA SER A 11 46.61 5.02 29.22
C SER A 11 46.32 6.07 28.15
N LEU A 12 45.26 5.87 27.37
CA LEU A 12 44.74 6.93 26.51
C LEU A 12 43.89 7.87 27.38
N PRO A 13 44.04 9.20 27.27
CA PRO A 13 43.16 10.14 27.96
C PRO A 13 41.71 9.88 27.54
N ALA A 14 40.75 10.15 28.44
CA ALA A 14 39.32 9.84 28.23
C ALA A 14 38.71 10.48 26.97
N ASN A 15 39.34 11.51 26.42
CA ASN A 15 38.93 12.14 25.17
C ASN A 15 40.16 12.66 24.38
N PRO A 16 40.94 11.78 23.75
CA PRO A 16 42.24 12.13 23.18
C PRO A 16 42.14 13.08 21.98
N PHE A 17 40.95 13.20 21.38
CA PHE A 17 40.69 14.03 20.20
C PHE A 17 39.60 15.09 20.44
N GLY A 18 39.16 15.31 21.69
CA GLY A 18 37.94 16.07 21.98
C GLY A 18 37.95 17.52 21.48
N LEU A 19 39.08 18.20 21.61
CA LEU A 19 39.26 19.55 21.08
C LEU A 19 39.37 19.54 19.54
N ALA A 20 40.12 18.61 18.98
CA ALA A 20 40.29 18.47 17.53
C ALA A 20 38.96 18.16 16.81
N ILE A 21 38.10 17.30 17.39
CA ILE A 21 36.77 16.99 16.84
C ILE A 21 35.86 18.22 16.84
N LYS A 22 35.89 19.02 17.91
CA LYS A 22 35.13 20.28 18.00
C LYS A 22 35.64 21.31 16.99
N ASP A 23 36.94 21.42 16.81
CA ASP A 23 37.54 22.29 15.81
C ASP A 23 37.23 21.84 14.38
N PHE A 24 37.27 20.53 14.10
CA PHE A 24 36.84 19.97 12.82
C PHE A 24 35.36 20.25 12.53
N ALA A 25 34.48 20.06 13.52
CA ALA A 25 33.05 20.36 13.37
C ALA A 25 32.82 21.87 13.11
N ARG A 26 33.55 22.74 13.82
CA ARG A 26 33.49 24.18 13.62
C ARG A 26 33.99 24.58 12.23
N LEU A 27 35.15 24.06 11.80
CA LEU A 27 35.71 24.33 10.47
C LEU A 27 34.81 23.78 9.37
N SER A 28 34.19 22.61 9.57
CA SER A 28 33.21 22.04 8.64
C SER A 28 31.97 22.92 8.51
N ASN A 29 31.43 23.42 9.63
CA ASN A 29 30.32 24.39 9.61
C ASN A 29 30.71 25.72 8.95
N GLN A 30 31.91 26.23 9.23
CA GLN A 30 32.42 27.46 8.60
C GLN A 30 32.61 27.26 7.09
N LEU A 31 33.13 26.12 6.67
CA LEU A 31 33.26 25.74 5.26
C LEU A 31 31.89 25.61 4.59
N GLU A 32 30.90 25.06 5.30
CA GLU A 32 29.53 24.92 4.80
C GLU A 32 28.85 26.30 4.62
N VAL A 33 29.03 27.19 5.60
CA VAL A 33 28.56 28.59 5.52
C VAL A 33 29.26 29.33 4.38
N LEU A 34 30.59 29.24 4.28
CA LEU A 34 31.37 29.87 3.20
C LEU A 34 31.02 29.30 1.82
N SER A 35 30.79 28.00 1.72
CA SER A 35 30.34 27.33 0.49
C SER A 35 28.98 27.87 0.04
N LYS A 36 28.06 28.10 0.98
CA LYS A 36 26.71 28.64 0.73
C LYS A 36 26.73 30.12 0.31
N SER A 37 27.71 30.92 0.72
CA SER A 37 27.80 32.36 0.40
C SER A 37 28.87 32.71 -0.65
N ALA A 38 29.75 31.79 -1.02
CA ALA A 38 30.83 32.01 -1.98
C ALA A 38 30.32 32.42 -3.39
N GLY A 39 30.40 33.72 -3.69
CA GLY A 39 30.10 34.29 -5.00
C GLY A 39 28.65 34.71 -5.23
N ILE A 40 27.79 34.65 -4.21
CA ILE A 40 26.37 35.07 -4.28
C ILE A 40 26.15 36.49 -3.72
N GLU A 41 27.06 36.98 -2.87
CA GLU A 41 26.99 38.32 -2.28
C GLU A 41 27.58 39.45 -3.15
N ASN A 42 28.05 39.12 -4.36
CA ASN A 42 28.58 40.13 -5.29
C ASN A 42 27.43 40.82 -6.06
N ASN A 43 27.43 42.15 -6.11
CA ASN A 43 26.46 42.94 -6.89
C ASN A 43 26.35 42.46 -8.34
N LYS A 44 27.46 42.07 -8.99
CA LYS A 44 27.43 41.54 -10.36
C LYS A 44 26.58 40.27 -10.48
N PHE A 45 26.66 39.38 -9.49
CA PHE A 45 25.85 38.16 -9.47
C PHE A 45 24.38 38.48 -9.22
N ARG A 46 24.07 39.39 -8.28
CA ARG A 46 22.69 39.80 -8.00
C ARG A 46 22.01 40.42 -9.22
N THR A 47 22.72 41.27 -9.96
CA THR A 47 22.24 41.82 -11.23
C THR A 47 21.97 40.72 -12.24
N ALA A 48 22.96 39.86 -12.52
CA ALA A 48 22.82 38.75 -13.45
C ALA A 48 21.67 37.79 -13.09
N TYR A 49 21.50 37.50 -11.80
CA TYR A 49 20.40 36.67 -11.30
C TYR A 49 19.04 37.33 -11.47
N GLY A 50 18.93 38.64 -11.22
CA GLY A 50 17.72 39.41 -11.48
C GLY A 50 17.35 39.42 -12.96
N GLU A 51 18.32 39.62 -13.85
CA GLU A 51 18.13 39.63 -15.30
C GLU A 51 17.65 38.27 -15.82
N VAL A 52 18.30 37.17 -15.41
CA VAL A 52 17.88 35.81 -15.77
C VAL A 52 16.47 35.51 -15.24
N CYS A 53 16.18 35.81 -13.97
CA CYS A 53 14.86 35.58 -13.39
C CYS A 53 13.77 36.38 -14.12
N ASN A 54 14.05 37.63 -14.46
CA ASN A 54 13.12 38.48 -15.22
C ASN A 54 12.87 37.95 -16.63
N ALA A 55 13.91 37.44 -17.31
CA ALA A 55 13.77 36.81 -18.61
C ALA A 55 12.85 35.58 -18.53
N LEU A 56 13.08 34.71 -17.53
CA LEU A 56 12.27 33.51 -17.30
C LEU A 56 10.82 33.85 -16.94
N ALA A 57 10.60 34.81 -16.05
CA ALA A 57 9.25 35.25 -15.66
C ALA A 57 8.48 35.85 -16.85
N SER A 58 9.19 36.58 -17.73
CA SER A 58 8.61 37.20 -18.92
C SER A 58 8.52 36.27 -20.13
N LYS A 59 8.90 34.98 -19.99
CA LYS A 59 9.01 34.00 -21.08
C LYS A 59 9.86 34.49 -22.26
N LYS A 60 10.84 35.36 -21.98
CA LYS A 60 11.84 35.78 -22.97
C LYS A 60 12.87 34.66 -23.14
N ARG A 61 13.53 34.65 -24.30
CA ARG A 61 14.65 33.75 -24.57
C ARG A 61 15.82 34.08 -23.64
N VAL A 62 16.24 33.08 -22.87
CA VAL A 62 17.28 33.26 -21.84
C VAL A 62 18.64 33.47 -22.51
N GLU A 63 18.85 32.85 -23.67
CA GLU A 63 20.07 32.99 -24.47
C GLU A 63 20.34 34.43 -24.94
N ASP A 64 19.32 35.30 -24.97
CA ASP A 64 19.46 36.71 -25.34
C ASP A 64 19.97 37.58 -24.18
N VAL A 65 19.97 37.04 -22.95
CA VAL A 65 20.38 37.75 -21.72
C VAL A 65 21.69 37.19 -21.16
N ILE A 66 22.02 35.93 -21.44
CA ILE A 66 23.25 35.32 -20.93
C ILE A 66 24.45 35.72 -21.80
N ASP A 67 25.35 36.51 -21.22
CA ASP A 67 26.58 37.00 -21.90
C ASP A 67 27.90 36.67 -21.16
N SER A 68 27.82 36.14 -19.94
CA SER A 68 29.00 35.96 -19.07
C SER A 68 28.90 34.71 -18.21
N SER A 69 30.04 34.27 -17.67
CA SER A 69 30.08 33.12 -16.76
C SER A 69 29.25 33.33 -15.49
N VAL A 70 29.05 34.58 -15.08
CA VAL A 70 28.18 34.96 -13.95
C VAL A 70 26.71 34.72 -14.31
N HIS A 71 26.29 35.04 -15.53
CA HIS A 71 24.95 34.73 -16.03
C HIS A 71 24.69 33.23 -16.13
N VAL A 72 25.67 32.45 -16.62
CA VAL A 72 25.55 30.98 -16.65
C VAL A 72 25.37 30.41 -15.24
N ARG A 73 26.12 30.92 -14.26
CA ARG A 73 25.97 30.53 -12.86
C ARG A 73 24.60 30.95 -12.28
N ALA A 74 24.11 32.14 -12.65
CA ALA A 74 22.80 32.63 -12.25
C ALA A 74 21.67 31.74 -12.82
N LEU A 75 21.76 31.34 -14.09
CA LEU A 75 20.85 30.37 -14.70
C LEU A 75 20.88 29.03 -13.95
N ALA A 76 22.06 28.49 -13.69
CA ALA A 76 22.22 27.23 -12.95
C ALA A 76 21.56 27.28 -11.56
N LEU A 77 21.63 28.42 -10.86
CA LEU A 77 20.96 28.60 -9.57
C LEU A 77 19.44 28.73 -9.73
N SER A 78 18.96 29.39 -10.79
CA SER A 78 17.51 29.53 -11.05
C SER A 78 16.81 28.19 -11.30
N LEU A 79 17.52 27.17 -11.80
CA LEU A 79 17.00 25.81 -12.00
C LEU A 79 16.57 25.10 -10.71
N HIS A 80 17.04 25.58 -9.56
CA HIS A 80 16.66 25.07 -8.24
C HIS A 80 15.43 25.78 -7.65
N THR A 81 14.86 26.74 -8.38
CA THR A 81 13.70 27.53 -7.94
C THR A 81 12.47 27.20 -8.80
N ASP A 82 11.32 27.79 -8.47
CA ASP A 82 10.12 27.67 -9.30
C ASP A 82 10.29 28.23 -10.72
N ALA A 83 11.30 29.08 -10.95
CA ALA A 83 11.62 29.61 -12.28
C ALA A 83 11.98 28.51 -13.28
N LYS A 84 12.43 27.33 -12.80
CA LYS A 84 12.77 26.17 -13.65
C LYS A 84 11.64 25.75 -14.59
N LYS A 85 10.38 25.97 -14.20
CA LYS A 85 9.18 25.66 -15.01
C LYS A 85 9.08 26.50 -16.28
N ASN A 86 9.74 27.66 -16.31
CA ASN A 86 9.74 28.59 -17.43
C ASN A 86 11.02 28.53 -18.26
N VAL A 87 11.97 27.65 -17.90
CA VAL A 87 13.23 27.49 -18.63
C VAL A 87 13.01 26.53 -19.80
N SER A 88 13.34 26.96 -21.00
CA SER A 88 13.40 26.10 -22.18
C SER A 88 14.85 25.81 -22.53
N ILE A 89 15.41 24.71 -22.01
CA ILE A 89 16.77 24.28 -22.37
C ILE A 89 16.74 23.73 -23.79
N THR A 90 17.32 24.49 -24.72
CA THR A 90 17.42 24.14 -26.14
C THR A 90 18.88 23.99 -26.55
N ARG A 91 19.16 23.29 -27.64
CA ARG A 91 20.51 23.26 -28.24
C ARG A 91 21.13 24.64 -28.45
N ARG A 92 20.33 25.65 -28.82
CA ARG A 92 20.78 27.04 -28.97
C ARG A 92 21.30 27.63 -27.66
N LEU A 93 20.55 27.47 -26.57
CA LEU A 93 20.96 27.93 -25.24
C LEU A 93 22.24 27.21 -24.78
N LEU A 94 22.30 25.89 -24.96
CA LEU A 94 23.46 25.08 -24.57
C LEU A 94 24.72 25.48 -25.35
N ASN A 95 24.61 25.72 -26.66
CA ASN A 95 25.71 26.23 -27.48
C ASN A 95 26.20 27.60 -26.97
N LYS A 96 25.26 28.52 -26.67
CA LYS A 96 25.59 29.83 -26.10
C LYS A 96 26.34 29.72 -24.76
N ILE A 97 25.93 28.79 -23.90
CA ILE A 97 26.62 28.52 -22.63
C ILE A 97 28.04 28.02 -22.89
N THR A 98 28.24 27.10 -23.83
CA THR A 98 29.56 26.55 -24.18
C THR A 98 30.50 27.60 -24.77
N GLU A 99 29.98 28.54 -25.57
CA GLU A 99 30.76 29.68 -26.09
C GLU A 99 31.31 30.55 -24.96
N ILE A 100 30.51 30.80 -23.92
CA ILE A 100 30.87 31.65 -22.78
C ILE A 100 31.77 30.89 -21.79
N VAL A 101 31.46 29.63 -21.53
CA VAL A 101 32.14 28.79 -20.54
C VAL A 101 32.54 27.46 -21.17
N LYS A 102 33.74 27.42 -21.75
CA LYS A 102 34.30 26.20 -22.37
C LYS A 102 34.38 25.01 -21.43
N LYS A 103 34.60 25.23 -20.12
CA LYS A 103 34.68 24.19 -19.09
C LYS A 103 33.76 24.55 -17.92
N PRO A 104 32.47 24.12 -17.95
CA PRO A 104 31.50 24.43 -16.90
C PRO A 104 31.99 24.05 -15.50
N SER A 105 31.53 24.78 -14.48
CA SER A 105 31.85 24.45 -13.10
C SER A 105 31.02 23.26 -12.62
N SER A 106 31.50 22.53 -11.59
CA SER A 106 30.76 21.40 -11.02
C SER A 106 29.36 21.81 -10.53
N LEU A 107 29.21 23.04 -10.01
CA LEU A 107 27.90 23.59 -9.62
C LEU A 107 26.95 23.70 -10.81
N VAL A 108 27.44 24.21 -11.96
CA VAL A 108 26.62 24.35 -13.17
C VAL A 108 26.21 22.97 -13.69
N ILE A 109 27.15 22.03 -13.75
CA ILE A 109 26.88 20.66 -14.19
C ILE A 109 25.82 20.01 -13.29
N GLU A 110 25.99 20.09 -11.97
CA GLU A 110 25.05 19.51 -11.01
C GLU A 110 23.66 20.13 -11.11
N SER A 111 23.57 21.46 -11.26
CA SER A 111 22.29 22.15 -11.48
C SER A 111 21.55 21.65 -12.71
N PHE A 112 22.25 21.49 -13.84
CA PHE A 112 21.65 21.00 -15.08
C PHE A 112 21.31 19.51 -14.99
N TYR A 113 22.16 18.71 -14.34
CA TYR A 113 21.93 17.29 -14.09
C TYR A 113 20.68 17.07 -13.22
N GLN A 114 20.57 17.80 -12.12
CA GLN A 114 19.38 17.79 -11.28
C GLN A 114 18.14 18.24 -12.05
N HIS A 115 18.24 19.29 -12.85
CA HIS A 115 17.13 19.74 -13.68
C HIS A 115 16.71 18.65 -14.68
N PHE A 116 17.68 18.01 -15.35
CA PHE A 116 17.46 16.92 -16.28
C PHE A 116 16.69 15.77 -15.63
N LEU A 117 17.14 15.29 -14.47
CA LEU A 117 16.44 14.21 -13.76
C LEU A 117 15.07 14.65 -13.23
N SER A 118 14.94 15.91 -12.83
CA SER A 118 13.70 16.44 -12.25
C SER A 118 12.61 16.67 -13.28
N GLU A 119 12.96 17.08 -14.51
CA GLU A 119 12.01 17.46 -15.57
C GLU A 119 12.13 16.60 -16.84
N TYR A 120 12.89 15.50 -16.82
CA TYR A 120 13.23 14.59 -17.94
C TYR A 120 12.32 14.63 -19.18
N ASP A 121 11.10 14.09 -19.10
CA ASP A 121 10.14 13.98 -20.22
C ASP A 121 9.39 15.30 -20.52
N ARG A 122 9.84 16.42 -19.93
CA ARG A 122 9.30 17.80 -20.04
C ARG A 122 10.34 18.77 -20.60
N LEU A 123 11.59 18.33 -20.74
CA LEU A 123 12.65 19.15 -21.30
C LEU A 123 12.33 19.48 -22.77
N ALA A 124 12.61 20.71 -23.18
CA ALA A 124 12.36 21.16 -24.55
C ALA A 124 13.23 20.41 -25.57
N ASP A 125 14.46 20.06 -25.19
CA ASP A 125 15.41 19.32 -26.02
C ASP A 125 16.19 18.33 -25.14
N LEU A 126 15.59 17.15 -24.94
CA LEU A 126 16.12 16.09 -24.07
C LEU A 126 17.49 15.60 -24.54
N GLU A 127 17.63 15.33 -25.84
CA GLU A 127 18.85 14.80 -26.46
C GLU A 127 19.99 15.81 -26.37
N ALA A 128 19.77 17.07 -26.76
CA ALA A 128 20.82 18.08 -26.65
C ALA A 128 21.25 18.33 -25.19
N THR A 129 20.30 18.29 -24.24
CA THR A 129 20.63 18.45 -22.82
C THR A 129 21.48 17.28 -22.30
N ALA A 130 21.16 16.05 -22.69
CA ALA A 130 21.93 14.87 -22.35
C ALA A 130 23.36 14.93 -22.93
N ASP A 131 23.48 15.21 -24.23
CA ASP A 131 24.78 15.33 -24.92
C ASP A 131 25.67 16.39 -24.28
N TRP A 132 25.09 17.55 -23.97
CA TRP A 132 25.82 18.65 -23.34
C TRP A 132 26.29 18.29 -21.93
N LEU A 133 25.46 17.60 -21.14
CA LEU A 133 25.84 17.13 -19.80
C LEU A 133 26.98 16.12 -19.86
N LEU A 134 26.92 15.15 -20.78
CA LEU A 134 27.98 14.16 -20.98
C LEU A 134 29.31 14.84 -21.32
N GLU A 135 29.30 15.76 -22.27
CA GLU A 135 30.51 16.50 -22.66
C GLU A 135 31.03 17.37 -21.50
N ALA A 136 30.15 18.06 -20.77
CA ALA A 136 30.54 18.88 -19.62
C ALA A 136 31.17 18.04 -18.49
N LYS A 137 30.67 16.81 -18.24
CA LYS A 137 31.25 15.87 -17.27
C LYS A 137 32.62 15.36 -17.72
N ARG A 138 32.77 14.96 -18.99
CA ARG A 138 34.05 14.53 -19.59
C ARG A 138 35.13 15.60 -19.50
N LEU A 139 34.80 16.85 -19.83
CA LEU A 139 35.73 17.99 -19.72
C LEU A 139 36.25 18.22 -18.29
N ARG A 140 35.52 17.74 -17.27
CA ARG A 140 35.91 17.79 -15.86
C ARG A 140 36.59 16.51 -15.36
N GLY A 141 36.61 15.43 -16.14
CA GLY A 141 37.05 14.11 -15.69
C GLY A 141 36.12 13.51 -14.63
N ASN A 142 34.84 13.84 -14.70
CA ASN A 142 33.79 13.41 -13.77
C ASN A 142 32.75 12.49 -14.45
N ASP A 143 33.10 11.90 -15.58
CA ASP A 143 32.27 10.91 -16.26
C ASP A 143 32.28 9.59 -15.47
N GLU A 144 31.08 9.07 -15.20
CA GLU A 144 30.87 7.77 -14.55
C GLU A 144 30.50 6.70 -15.58
N GLN A 145 30.75 5.43 -15.26
CA GLN A 145 30.58 4.29 -16.16
C GLN A 145 29.21 4.21 -16.85
N PHE A 146 28.15 4.63 -16.16
CA PHE A 146 26.76 4.52 -16.65
C PHE A 146 26.16 5.86 -17.07
N ASP A 147 26.95 6.93 -17.14
CA ASP A 147 26.45 8.26 -17.49
C ASP A 147 25.78 8.27 -18.87
N GLU A 148 26.37 7.62 -19.87
CA GLU A 148 25.80 7.55 -21.22
C GLU A 148 24.44 6.84 -21.25
N ASN A 149 24.22 5.89 -20.34
CA ASN A 149 22.94 5.22 -20.23
C ASN A 149 21.91 6.10 -19.53
N ILE A 150 22.28 6.72 -18.40
CA ILE A 150 21.38 7.57 -17.61
C ILE A 150 21.01 8.84 -18.37
N LEU A 151 22.01 9.50 -18.97
CA LEU A 151 21.85 10.70 -19.80
C LEU A 151 21.53 10.29 -21.22
N SER A 152 20.33 9.74 -21.41
CA SER A 152 19.83 9.39 -22.74
C SER A 152 18.30 9.50 -22.81
N THR A 153 17.77 9.46 -24.03
CA THR A 153 16.33 9.41 -24.31
C THR A 153 15.65 8.12 -23.83
N ASN A 154 16.43 7.08 -23.52
CA ASN A 154 15.95 5.80 -23.02
C ASN A 154 16.43 5.50 -21.58
N GLY A 155 17.02 6.47 -20.88
CA GLY A 155 17.62 6.25 -19.56
C GLY A 155 16.69 5.58 -18.54
N PRO A 156 15.44 6.04 -18.36
CA PRO A 156 14.49 5.39 -17.45
C PRO A 156 14.19 3.93 -17.83
N GLN A 157 14.12 3.64 -19.13
CA GLN A 157 13.89 2.28 -19.62
C GLN A 157 15.11 1.40 -19.35
N TRP A 158 16.31 1.87 -19.68
CA TRP A 158 17.55 1.17 -19.40
C TRP A 158 17.69 0.86 -17.91
N LEU A 159 17.39 1.83 -17.04
CA LEU A 159 17.49 1.64 -15.59
C LEU A 159 16.52 0.56 -15.09
N ALA A 160 15.27 0.58 -15.59
CA ALA A 160 14.28 -0.44 -15.25
C ALA A 160 14.67 -1.84 -15.77
N GLU A 161 15.12 -1.93 -17.02
CA GLU A 161 15.55 -3.20 -17.62
C GLU A 161 16.79 -3.77 -16.93
N ARG A 162 17.71 -2.92 -16.48
CA ARG A 162 18.88 -3.34 -15.72
C ARG A 162 18.49 -3.99 -14.38
N ALA A 163 17.52 -3.42 -13.66
CA ALA A 163 17.02 -4.02 -12.42
C ALA A 163 16.42 -5.42 -12.68
N ILE A 164 15.62 -5.53 -13.75
CA ILE A 164 14.96 -6.77 -14.16
C ILE A 164 16.00 -7.84 -14.55
N GLN A 165 16.94 -7.49 -15.43
CA GLN A 165 17.97 -8.41 -15.94
C GLN A 165 18.88 -8.93 -14.82
N ASN A 166 19.20 -8.07 -13.85
CA ASN A 166 20.05 -8.44 -12.72
C ASN A 166 19.28 -9.05 -11.55
N ASN A 167 17.94 -9.11 -11.61
CA ASN A 167 17.07 -9.58 -10.54
C ASN A 167 17.36 -8.91 -9.18
N ILE A 168 17.46 -7.58 -9.20
CA ILE A 168 17.70 -6.76 -8.01
C ILE A 168 16.51 -5.82 -7.78
N ASP A 169 16.16 -5.57 -6.52
CA ASP A 169 15.14 -4.59 -6.19
C ASP A 169 15.53 -3.21 -6.73
N PHE A 170 14.54 -2.47 -7.23
CA PHE A 170 14.76 -1.21 -7.90
C PHE A 170 15.36 -0.15 -6.96
N ASP A 171 14.99 -0.18 -5.68
CA ASP A 171 15.53 0.72 -4.66
C ASP A 171 17.04 0.48 -4.43
N HIS A 172 17.51 -0.77 -4.52
CA HIS A 172 18.94 -1.07 -4.42
C HIS A 172 19.70 -0.50 -5.63
N LEU A 173 19.14 -0.66 -6.83
CA LEU A 173 19.73 -0.09 -8.04
C LEU A 173 19.78 1.44 -8.01
N ILE A 174 18.75 2.11 -7.48
CA ILE A 174 18.75 3.58 -7.32
C ILE A 174 19.94 4.03 -6.48
N VAL A 175 20.22 3.35 -5.36
CA VAL A 175 21.34 3.67 -4.46
C VAL A 175 22.69 3.38 -5.13
N GLU A 176 22.81 2.25 -5.82
CA GLU A 176 24.03 1.91 -6.58
C GLU A 176 24.37 2.99 -7.62
N MET A 177 23.35 3.53 -8.28
CA MET A 177 23.47 4.58 -9.30
C MET A 177 23.53 6.00 -8.71
N LYS A 178 23.51 6.15 -7.38
CA LYS A 178 23.51 7.44 -6.65
C LYS A 178 22.35 8.37 -7.05
N LEU A 179 21.19 7.80 -7.37
CA LEU A 179 20.01 8.54 -7.84
C LEU A 179 18.99 8.84 -6.72
N GLU A 180 19.27 8.47 -5.47
CA GLU A 180 18.34 8.57 -4.34
C GLU A 180 17.87 10.01 -4.08
N ARG A 181 18.74 10.99 -4.31
CA ARG A 181 18.43 12.42 -4.15
C ARG A 181 17.39 12.92 -5.14
N TYR A 182 17.15 12.15 -6.21
CA TYR A 182 16.26 12.48 -7.31
C TYR A 182 14.99 11.61 -7.33
N ALA A 183 14.68 10.91 -6.21
CA ALA A 183 13.57 9.95 -6.12
C ALA A 183 12.19 10.46 -6.55
N ASN A 184 11.98 11.78 -6.45
CA ASN A 184 10.74 12.49 -6.81
C ASN A 184 10.81 13.17 -8.19
N GLY A 185 11.92 13.02 -8.91
CA GLY A 185 12.10 13.57 -10.25
C GLY A 185 11.33 12.76 -11.30
N ARG A 186 11.03 13.40 -12.44
CA ARG A 186 10.29 12.76 -13.52
C ARG A 186 11.04 11.57 -14.13
N TYR A 187 12.39 11.61 -14.15
CA TYR A 187 13.22 10.49 -14.60
C TYR A 187 12.93 9.20 -13.81
N LEU A 188 13.06 9.25 -12.47
CA LEU A 188 12.82 8.07 -11.64
C LEU A 188 11.34 7.70 -11.57
N THR A 189 10.44 8.66 -11.73
CA THR A 189 9.00 8.39 -11.85
C THR A 189 8.71 7.52 -13.08
N ALA A 190 9.27 7.90 -14.25
CA ALA A 190 9.15 7.11 -15.47
C ALA A 190 9.78 5.72 -15.32
N ALA A 191 10.97 5.63 -14.70
CA ALA A 191 11.67 4.37 -14.51
C ALA A 191 10.90 3.41 -13.56
N LYS A 192 10.37 3.92 -12.45
CA LYS A 192 9.48 3.18 -11.54
C LYS A 192 8.22 2.71 -12.25
N GLY A 193 7.62 3.56 -13.07
CA GLY A 193 6.48 3.18 -13.90
C GLY A 193 6.80 2.00 -14.80
N ILE A 194 7.94 2.02 -15.48
CA ILE A 194 8.36 0.90 -16.34
C ILE A 194 8.62 -0.35 -15.51
N TYR A 195 9.42 -0.25 -14.45
CA TYR A 195 9.81 -1.38 -13.61
C TYR A 195 8.59 -2.03 -12.94
N TYR A 196 7.81 -1.29 -12.16
CA TYR A 196 6.71 -1.87 -11.39
C TYR A 196 5.48 -2.19 -12.26
N ILE A 197 5.02 -1.24 -13.08
CA ILE A 197 3.72 -1.38 -13.77
C ILE A 197 3.81 -2.37 -14.92
N LYS A 198 4.86 -2.34 -15.74
CA LYS A 198 4.96 -3.31 -16.85
C LYS A 198 5.10 -4.73 -16.32
N GLN A 199 5.93 -4.94 -15.30
CA GLN A 199 6.09 -6.27 -14.70
C GLN A 199 4.81 -6.76 -14.02
N LEU A 200 4.08 -5.90 -13.28
CA LEU A 200 2.80 -6.30 -12.68
C LEU A 200 1.75 -6.73 -13.73
N ASN A 201 1.83 -6.23 -14.97
CA ASN A 201 0.97 -6.67 -16.05
C ASN A 201 1.38 -8.02 -16.67
N THR A 202 2.65 -8.42 -16.54
CA THR A 202 3.15 -9.69 -17.10
C THR A 202 3.04 -10.87 -16.15
N ILE A 203 2.98 -10.65 -14.83
CA ILE A 203 2.79 -11.72 -13.85
C ILE A 203 1.49 -12.48 -14.16
N PRO A 204 1.51 -13.82 -14.33
CA PRO A 204 0.28 -14.58 -14.58
C PRO A 204 -0.73 -14.43 -13.45
N LEU A 205 -2.02 -14.46 -13.80
CA LEU A 205 -3.10 -14.17 -12.85
C LEU A 205 -3.00 -15.10 -11.63
N GLY A 206 -2.93 -14.48 -10.45
CA GLY A 206 -2.92 -15.18 -9.17
C GLY A 206 -1.58 -15.83 -8.79
N GLN A 207 -0.56 -15.80 -9.65
CA GLN A 207 0.75 -16.35 -9.29
C GLN A 207 1.53 -15.43 -8.35
N ASP A 208 2.32 -16.04 -7.47
CA ASP A 208 3.29 -15.33 -6.64
C ASP A 208 4.46 -14.83 -7.49
N HIS A 209 5.12 -13.76 -7.04
CA HIS A 209 6.26 -13.16 -7.72
C HIS A 209 7.08 -12.28 -6.76
N PRO A 210 8.42 -12.25 -6.85
CA PRO A 210 9.26 -11.41 -5.98
C PRO A 210 8.84 -9.93 -5.93
N LEU A 211 8.42 -9.38 -7.08
CA LEU A 211 7.88 -8.02 -7.18
C LEU A 211 6.69 -7.76 -6.25
N LEU A 212 5.83 -8.76 -5.98
CA LEU A 212 4.70 -8.61 -5.04
C LEU A 212 5.17 -8.31 -3.62
N ASN A 213 6.35 -8.80 -3.22
CA ASN A 213 6.94 -8.45 -1.93
C ASN A 213 7.55 -7.05 -1.95
N GLU A 214 8.18 -6.66 -3.04
CA GLU A 214 8.79 -5.34 -3.20
C GLU A 214 7.75 -4.21 -3.17
N VAL A 215 6.64 -4.37 -3.88
CA VAL A 215 5.57 -3.34 -3.94
C VAL A 215 4.84 -3.11 -2.61
N GLN A 216 5.03 -3.99 -1.63
CA GLN A 216 4.49 -3.81 -0.28
C GLN A 216 5.36 -2.90 0.61
N LYS A 217 6.52 -2.44 0.13
CA LYS A 217 7.37 -1.51 0.87
C LYS A 217 6.75 -0.11 0.84
N THR A 218 6.68 0.56 1.99
CA THR A 218 6.15 1.93 2.09
C THR A 218 6.84 2.90 1.15
N ALA A 219 8.18 2.83 1.06
CA ALA A 219 8.97 3.67 0.15
C ALA A 219 8.56 3.52 -1.33
N VAL A 220 8.02 2.36 -1.71
CA VAL A 220 7.55 2.06 -3.06
C VAL A 220 6.13 2.55 -3.27
N PHE A 221 5.16 2.04 -2.51
CA PHE A 221 3.75 2.38 -2.77
C PHE A 221 3.39 3.83 -2.44
N ASP A 222 4.09 4.49 -1.50
CA ASP A 222 3.93 5.92 -1.22
C ASP A 222 4.70 6.83 -2.17
N SER A 223 5.50 6.27 -3.09
CA SER A 223 6.21 7.08 -4.08
C SER A 223 5.24 7.69 -5.08
N ARG A 224 5.58 8.89 -5.56
CA ARG A 224 4.78 9.61 -6.55
C ARG A 224 4.81 8.89 -7.90
N TYR A 225 3.65 8.75 -8.54
CA TYR A 225 3.53 8.23 -9.90
C TYR A 225 3.20 9.34 -10.91
N ASP A 226 2.28 10.24 -10.57
CA ASP A 226 1.97 11.42 -11.38
C ASP A 226 1.59 12.62 -10.49
N SER A 227 0.97 13.67 -11.06
CA SER A 227 0.63 14.85 -10.27
C SER A 227 -0.41 14.57 -9.18
N GLU A 228 -1.32 13.62 -9.43
CA GLU A 228 -2.51 13.31 -8.63
C GLU A 228 -2.44 11.97 -7.90
N SER A 229 -1.55 11.06 -8.32
CA SER A 229 -1.52 9.68 -7.85
C SER A 229 -0.15 9.20 -7.37
N LEU A 230 -0.20 8.39 -6.30
CA LEU A 230 0.91 7.57 -5.82
C LEU A 230 0.97 6.24 -6.60
N LEU A 231 2.14 5.62 -6.66
CA LEU A 231 2.37 4.33 -7.30
C LEU A 231 1.45 3.24 -6.75
N GLY A 232 1.17 3.26 -5.44
CA GLY A 232 0.23 2.34 -4.80
C GLY A 232 -1.16 2.34 -5.44
N HIS A 233 -1.67 3.47 -5.95
CA HIS A 233 -2.96 3.51 -6.64
C HIS A 233 -2.94 2.70 -7.93
N GLN A 234 -1.86 2.79 -8.70
CA GLN A 234 -1.74 2.05 -9.95
C GLN A 234 -1.58 0.55 -9.68
N ILE A 235 -0.79 0.20 -8.66
CA ILE A 235 -0.65 -1.20 -8.20
C ILE A 235 -2.02 -1.77 -7.82
N LEU A 236 -2.79 -1.06 -6.99
CA LEU A 236 -4.15 -1.46 -6.60
C LEU A 236 -5.07 -1.64 -7.81
N ARG A 237 -5.10 -0.66 -8.74
CA ARG A 237 -5.92 -0.76 -9.96
C ARG A 237 -5.60 -2.01 -10.77
N ILE A 238 -4.32 -2.28 -11.01
CA ILE A 238 -3.89 -3.42 -11.82
C ILE A 238 -4.27 -4.74 -11.16
N LEU A 239 -3.90 -4.93 -9.89
CA LEU A 239 -4.13 -6.19 -9.20
C LEU A 239 -5.62 -6.49 -9.01
N ILE A 240 -6.41 -5.47 -8.65
CA ILE A 240 -7.86 -5.64 -8.47
C ILE A 240 -8.53 -5.88 -9.82
N ALA A 241 -8.30 -5.03 -10.82
CA ALA A 241 -8.97 -5.14 -12.12
C ALA A 241 -8.69 -6.47 -12.80
N ARG A 242 -7.45 -6.96 -12.76
CA ARG A 242 -7.07 -8.25 -13.33
C ARG A 242 -7.71 -9.44 -12.59
N SER A 243 -8.08 -9.27 -11.32
CA SER A 243 -8.69 -10.32 -10.49
C SER A 243 -10.23 -10.32 -10.53
N ILE A 244 -10.88 -9.31 -11.11
CA ILE A 244 -12.34 -9.29 -11.23
C ILE A 244 -12.81 -10.44 -12.13
N GLY A 245 -13.81 -11.18 -11.67
CA GLY A 245 -14.34 -12.36 -12.38
C GLY A 245 -13.52 -13.63 -12.19
N ALA A 246 -12.41 -13.56 -11.45
CA ALA A 246 -11.60 -14.71 -11.06
C ALA A 246 -11.52 -14.85 -9.53
N HIS A 247 -11.03 -16.01 -9.08
CA HIS A 247 -10.67 -16.18 -7.68
C HIS A 247 -9.35 -15.45 -7.40
N ILE A 248 -9.40 -14.41 -6.58
CA ILE A 248 -8.17 -13.71 -6.17
C ILE A 248 -7.28 -14.64 -5.33
N SER A 249 -5.99 -14.68 -5.66
CA SER A 249 -5.02 -15.45 -4.89
C SER A 249 -4.55 -14.71 -3.64
N GLU A 250 -4.04 -15.46 -2.67
CA GLU A 250 -3.53 -14.92 -1.42
C GLU A 250 -2.37 -13.92 -1.61
N PRO A 251 -1.34 -14.18 -2.43
CA PRO A 251 -0.25 -13.22 -2.63
C PRO A 251 -0.75 -11.85 -3.14
N TRP A 252 -1.74 -11.85 -4.03
CA TRP A 252 -2.30 -10.62 -4.60
C TRP A 252 -3.18 -9.90 -3.59
N MET A 253 -4.01 -10.63 -2.83
CA MET A 253 -4.80 -10.08 -1.73
C MET A 253 -3.90 -9.42 -0.68
N ASN A 254 -2.79 -10.05 -0.34
CA ASN A 254 -1.83 -9.56 0.64
C ASN A 254 -1.24 -8.21 0.22
N VAL A 255 -0.92 -8.02 -1.07
CA VAL A 255 -0.49 -6.71 -1.59
C VAL A 255 -1.60 -5.67 -1.46
N ILE A 256 -2.82 -6.01 -1.83
CA ILE A 256 -3.97 -5.08 -1.76
C ILE A 256 -4.21 -4.61 -0.32
N LEU A 257 -4.16 -5.53 0.65
CA LEU A 257 -4.33 -5.22 2.08
C LEU A 257 -3.13 -4.45 2.65
N ALA A 258 -1.91 -4.80 2.25
CA ALA A 258 -0.70 -4.10 2.69
C ALA A 258 -0.73 -2.62 2.29
N ILE A 259 -1.15 -2.32 1.05
CA ILE A 259 -1.25 -0.95 0.54
C ILE A 259 -2.52 -0.29 1.05
N GLY A 260 -3.68 -0.71 0.52
CA GLY A 260 -4.96 -0.03 0.73
C GLY A 260 -5.60 -0.31 2.10
N GLY A 261 -5.36 -1.49 2.67
CA GLY A 261 -6.06 -1.95 3.87
C GLY A 261 -7.51 -2.34 3.57
N ASP A 262 -8.37 -2.27 4.58
CA ASP A 262 -9.78 -2.66 4.43
C ASP A 262 -10.65 -1.49 3.91
N PRO A 263 -11.26 -1.56 2.71
CA PRO A 263 -12.14 -0.52 2.16
C PRO A 263 -13.53 -0.46 2.81
N ARG A 264 -13.83 -1.30 3.81
CA ARG A 264 -15.11 -1.28 4.54
C ARG A 264 -15.11 -0.27 5.69
N VAL A 265 -13.94 0.28 6.04
CA VAL A 265 -13.86 1.38 7.02
C VAL A 265 -14.64 2.62 6.54
N PRO A 266 -15.05 3.53 7.45
CA PRO A 266 -15.76 4.75 7.08
C PRO A 266 -15.02 5.58 6.02
N SER A 267 -15.77 6.26 5.15
CA SER A 267 -15.19 7.10 4.09
C SER A 267 -14.40 8.31 4.62
N SER A 268 -14.62 8.68 5.88
CA SER A 268 -13.86 9.70 6.62
C SER A 268 -12.51 9.19 7.13
N ASN A 269 -12.25 7.89 7.12
CA ASN A 269 -11.00 7.31 7.58
C ASN A 269 -9.83 7.81 6.70
N PRO A 270 -8.72 8.33 7.27
CA PRO A 270 -7.58 8.83 6.50
C PRO A 270 -7.03 7.80 5.50
N ARG A 271 -7.04 6.50 5.85
CA ARG A 271 -6.60 5.43 4.96
C ARG A 271 -7.56 5.24 3.79
N TYR A 272 -8.87 5.36 4.01
CA TYR A 272 -9.87 5.34 2.95
C TYR A 272 -9.70 6.52 1.99
N ILE A 273 -9.56 7.72 2.55
CA ILE A 273 -9.35 8.94 1.77
C ILE A 273 -8.09 8.81 0.91
N LYS A 274 -7.00 8.30 1.48
CA LYS A 274 -5.72 8.14 0.78
C LYS A 274 -5.81 7.12 -0.34
N TRP A 275 -6.31 5.90 -0.08
CA TRP A 275 -6.12 4.77 -1.00
C TRP A 275 -7.35 4.38 -1.81
N TRP A 276 -8.55 4.60 -1.27
CA TRP A 276 -9.78 4.05 -1.83
C TRP A 276 -10.63 5.12 -2.52
N LYS A 277 -10.62 6.37 -2.02
CA LYS A 277 -11.47 7.46 -2.55
C LYS A 277 -11.27 7.75 -4.04
N GLY A 278 -10.04 7.59 -4.55
CA GLY A 278 -9.70 7.83 -5.95
C GLY A 278 -9.82 6.61 -6.87
N LEU A 279 -10.29 5.47 -6.36
CA LEU A 279 -10.46 4.24 -7.14
C LEU A 279 -11.91 4.09 -7.63
N GLU A 280 -12.05 3.35 -8.72
CA GLU A 280 -13.33 3.11 -9.37
C GLU A 280 -14.25 2.26 -8.46
N PRO A 281 -15.55 2.59 -8.33
CA PRO A 281 -16.44 1.92 -7.38
C PRO A 281 -16.54 0.40 -7.55
N ASN A 282 -16.43 -0.10 -8.77
CA ASN A 282 -16.43 -1.54 -9.07
C ASN A 282 -15.21 -2.26 -8.46
N LEU A 283 -14.03 -1.62 -8.45
CA LEU A 283 -12.82 -2.18 -7.82
C LEU A 283 -13.01 -2.29 -6.30
N ILE A 284 -13.54 -1.22 -5.69
CA ILE A 284 -13.82 -1.19 -4.25
C ILE A 284 -14.82 -2.30 -3.89
N GLN A 285 -15.87 -2.46 -4.69
CA GLN A 285 -16.89 -3.48 -4.45
C GLN A 285 -16.34 -4.90 -4.58
N ALA A 286 -15.45 -5.16 -5.55
CA ALA A 286 -14.78 -6.45 -5.68
C ALA A 286 -13.97 -6.80 -4.42
N VAL A 287 -13.16 -5.87 -3.93
CA VAL A 287 -12.36 -6.07 -2.70
C VAL A 287 -13.26 -6.32 -1.49
N ARG A 288 -14.36 -5.57 -1.33
CA ARG A 288 -15.32 -5.80 -0.23
C ARG A 288 -15.90 -7.22 -0.25
N GLY A 289 -16.23 -7.73 -1.43
CA GLY A 289 -16.70 -9.12 -1.60
C GLY A 289 -15.62 -10.13 -1.19
N TRP A 290 -14.39 -9.93 -1.63
CA TRP A 290 -13.28 -10.82 -1.27
C TRP A 290 -12.95 -10.79 0.23
N LEU A 291 -12.99 -9.63 0.87
CA LEU A 291 -12.78 -9.53 2.32
C LEU A 291 -13.92 -10.17 3.11
N SER A 292 -15.13 -10.20 2.54
CA SER A 292 -16.24 -10.94 3.16
C SER A 292 -15.97 -12.45 3.19
N LYS A 293 -15.35 -12.98 2.12
CA LYS A 293 -14.85 -14.35 2.08
C LYS A 293 -13.74 -14.58 3.11
N LEU A 294 -12.80 -13.64 3.18
CA LEU A 294 -11.66 -13.73 4.09
C LEU A 294 -12.10 -13.71 5.55
N ASP A 295 -13.03 -12.85 5.94
CA ASP A 295 -13.60 -12.82 7.29
C ASP A 295 -14.21 -14.18 7.69
N LEU A 296 -14.96 -14.81 6.77
CA LEU A 296 -15.54 -16.14 7.00
C LEU A 296 -14.46 -17.19 7.20
N LYS A 297 -13.43 -17.20 6.35
CA LYS A 297 -12.27 -18.09 6.49
C LYS A 297 -11.60 -17.90 7.85
N LEU A 298 -11.27 -16.66 8.22
CA LEU A 298 -10.60 -16.33 9.48
C LEU A 298 -11.46 -16.68 10.70
N PHE A 299 -12.77 -16.48 10.62
CA PHE A 299 -13.72 -16.87 11.67
C PHE A 299 -13.75 -18.40 11.86
N LEU A 300 -13.83 -19.15 10.76
CA LEU A 300 -13.85 -20.61 10.77
C LEU A 300 -12.52 -21.21 11.25
N GLU A 301 -11.39 -20.62 10.85
CA GLU A 301 -10.06 -21.03 11.32
C GLU A 301 -9.89 -20.78 12.82
N ALA A 302 -10.28 -19.59 13.30
CA ALA A 302 -10.25 -19.29 14.73
C ALA A 302 -11.18 -20.21 15.54
N LEU A 303 -12.31 -20.62 14.96
CA LEU A 303 -13.24 -21.56 15.58
C LEU A 303 -12.66 -22.98 15.64
N GLU A 304 -11.99 -23.40 14.57
CA GLU A 304 -11.31 -24.70 14.48
C GLU A 304 -10.20 -24.81 15.53
N ASP A 305 -9.31 -23.82 15.59
CA ASP A 305 -8.23 -23.74 16.58
C ASP A 305 -8.77 -23.79 18.02
N TYR A 306 -9.83 -23.02 18.31
CA TYR A 306 -10.48 -23.05 19.62
C TYR A 306 -11.08 -24.44 19.93
N SER A 307 -11.65 -25.13 18.94
CA SER A 307 -12.24 -26.47 19.15
C SER A 307 -11.21 -27.52 19.55
N TYR A 308 -10.00 -27.45 18.99
CA TYR A 308 -8.92 -28.37 19.31
C TYR A 308 -8.19 -28.00 20.60
N SER A 309 -7.99 -26.71 20.87
CA SER A 309 -7.28 -26.23 22.07
C SER A 309 -8.12 -26.29 23.35
N SER A 310 -9.44 -26.16 23.27
CA SER A 310 -10.34 -26.16 24.44
C SER A 310 -10.77 -27.55 24.93
N ALA A 311 -10.38 -28.63 24.23
CA ALA A 311 -10.87 -30.00 24.46
C ALA A 311 -12.41 -30.13 24.51
N ASN A 312 -13.14 -29.18 23.92
CA ASN A 312 -14.59 -29.14 23.95
C ASN A 312 -15.17 -30.07 22.87
N TYR A 313 -15.45 -31.31 23.26
CA TYR A 313 -15.95 -32.36 22.37
C TYR A 313 -17.25 -31.98 21.63
N GLU A 314 -18.17 -31.25 22.29
CA GLU A 314 -19.40 -30.80 21.65
C GLU A 314 -19.13 -29.76 20.55
N LEU A 315 -18.14 -28.88 20.74
CA LEU A 315 -17.74 -27.92 19.72
C LEU A 315 -17.08 -28.59 18.52
N GLN A 316 -16.20 -29.56 18.76
CA GLN A 316 -15.56 -30.35 17.72
C GLN A 316 -16.59 -31.09 16.86
N ARG A 317 -17.65 -31.63 17.49
CA ARG A 317 -18.76 -32.29 16.79
C ARG A 317 -19.60 -31.32 15.96
N MET A 318 -19.80 -30.08 16.39
CA MET A 318 -20.64 -29.12 15.69
C MET A 318 -19.91 -28.37 14.56
N TYR A 319 -18.59 -28.24 14.65
CA TYR A 319 -17.78 -27.46 13.71
C TYR A 319 -18.01 -27.83 12.22
N PRO A 320 -17.96 -29.11 11.81
CA PRO A 320 -18.11 -29.47 10.39
C PRO A 320 -19.42 -29.00 9.77
N SER A 321 -20.52 -29.12 10.53
CA SER A 321 -21.84 -28.70 10.07
C SER A 321 -21.97 -27.18 9.92
N ARG A 322 -21.32 -26.41 10.80
CA ARG A 322 -21.35 -24.94 10.77
C ARG A 322 -20.42 -24.39 9.69
N LYS A 323 -19.26 -25.04 9.49
CA LYS A 323 -18.34 -24.77 8.39
C LYS A 323 -19.05 -24.93 7.05
N SER A 324 -19.62 -26.12 6.80
CA SER A 324 -20.34 -26.40 5.55
C SER A 324 -21.48 -25.41 5.32
N PHE A 325 -22.18 -25.01 6.39
CA PHE A 325 -23.28 -24.06 6.28
C PHE A 325 -22.81 -22.66 5.87
N LEU A 326 -21.79 -22.11 6.55
CA LEU A 326 -21.28 -20.77 6.25
C LEU A 326 -20.54 -20.70 4.91
N GLU A 327 -19.74 -21.71 4.58
CA GLU A 327 -19.08 -21.83 3.27
C GLU A 327 -20.13 -21.96 2.15
N GLY A 328 -21.14 -22.80 2.35
CA GLY A 328 -22.24 -22.97 1.40
C GLY A 328 -23.07 -21.70 1.18
N MET A 329 -23.34 -20.93 2.23
CA MET A 329 -23.99 -19.61 2.10
C MET A 329 -23.13 -18.64 1.28
N PHE A 330 -21.81 -18.69 1.44
CA PHE A 330 -20.90 -17.86 0.66
C PHE A 330 -20.89 -18.29 -0.82
N ASP A 331 -20.75 -19.59 -1.08
CA ASP A 331 -20.68 -20.15 -2.43
C ASP A 331 -22.00 -19.97 -3.21
N ALA A 332 -23.13 -19.95 -2.51
CA ALA A 332 -24.43 -19.58 -3.07
C ALA A 332 -24.55 -18.10 -3.46
N GLY A 333 -23.56 -17.26 -3.14
CA GLY A 333 -23.49 -15.85 -3.53
C GLY A 333 -24.51 -14.94 -2.82
N ILE A 334 -25.10 -15.40 -1.70
CA ILE A 334 -26.14 -14.64 -0.97
C ILE A 334 -25.56 -13.63 0.03
N ILE A 335 -24.28 -13.74 0.36
CA ILE A 335 -23.58 -12.87 1.32
C ILE A 335 -23.07 -11.62 0.58
N SER A 336 -23.53 -10.45 1.02
CA SER A 336 -23.14 -9.16 0.44
C SER A 336 -22.05 -8.45 1.22
N ASN A 337 -21.97 -8.67 2.54
CA ASN A 337 -20.97 -8.07 3.42
C ASN A 337 -20.84 -8.86 4.72
N THR A 338 -19.67 -8.83 5.34
CA THR A 338 -19.45 -9.36 6.69
C THR A 338 -18.73 -8.37 7.58
N ARG A 339 -18.80 -8.59 8.89
CA ARG A 339 -17.93 -7.93 9.87
C ARG A 339 -17.52 -8.92 10.96
N LEU A 340 -16.22 -8.96 11.21
CA LEU A 340 -15.61 -9.90 12.13
C LEU A 340 -15.35 -9.26 13.51
N TYR A 341 -15.76 -9.98 14.55
CA TYR A 341 -15.53 -9.63 15.96
C TYR A 341 -14.86 -10.82 16.64
N LEU A 342 -13.62 -10.65 17.09
CA LEU A 342 -12.85 -11.76 17.63
C LEU A 342 -12.75 -11.68 19.14
N SER A 343 -12.74 -12.83 19.81
CA SER A 343 -12.26 -12.91 21.19
C SER A 343 -10.79 -12.49 21.27
N GLN A 344 -10.31 -12.19 22.47
CA GLN A 344 -8.91 -11.80 22.66
C GLN A 344 -7.95 -12.93 22.25
N ASP A 345 -8.32 -14.19 22.46
CA ASP A 345 -7.53 -15.36 22.09
C ASP A 345 -7.48 -15.54 20.56
N ALA A 346 -8.64 -15.49 19.89
CA ALA A 346 -8.71 -15.57 18.44
C ALA A 346 -7.95 -14.43 17.74
N ALA A 347 -8.07 -13.20 18.26
CA ALA A 347 -7.31 -12.06 17.75
C ALA A 347 -5.78 -12.25 17.94
N ARG A 348 -5.35 -12.86 19.05
CA ARG A 348 -3.94 -13.19 19.29
C ARG A 348 -3.45 -14.30 18.38
N TYR A 349 -4.25 -15.33 18.14
CA TYR A 349 -3.97 -16.41 17.21
C TYR A 349 -3.72 -15.86 15.80
N LEU A 350 -4.66 -15.07 15.26
CA LEU A 350 -4.51 -14.52 13.90
C LEU A 350 -3.26 -13.63 13.79
N LYS A 351 -2.99 -12.76 14.77
CA LYS A 351 -1.80 -11.90 14.77
C LYS A 351 -0.48 -12.64 14.91
N ARG A 352 -0.50 -13.92 15.33
CA ARG A 352 0.70 -14.78 15.40
C ARG A 352 0.93 -15.55 14.11
N ASN A 353 -0.14 -15.93 13.42
CA ASN A 353 -0.07 -16.76 12.21
C ASN A 353 -0.07 -15.95 10.91
N TYR A 354 -0.50 -14.68 10.95
CA TYR A 354 -0.57 -13.79 9.79
C TYR A 354 0.20 -12.49 10.04
N ASP A 355 0.77 -11.91 8.97
CA ASP A 355 1.28 -10.53 9.02
C ASP A 355 0.09 -9.59 9.29
N PRO A 356 0.15 -8.72 10.33
CA PRO A 356 -0.92 -7.78 10.65
C PRO A 356 -1.37 -6.90 9.47
N LYS A 357 -0.49 -6.61 8.50
CA LYS A 357 -0.85 -5.80 7.32
C LYS A 357 -1.67 -6.57 6.28
N HIS A 358 -1.71 -7.90 6.37
CA HIS A 358 -2.48 -8.80 5.49
C HIS A 358 -3.82 -9.22 6.11
N LEU A 359 -4.13 -8.76 7.31
CA LEU A 359 -5.41 -9.03 7.96
C LEU A 359 -6.46 -7.97 7.58
N PRO A 360 -7.73 -8.35 7.37
CA PRO A 360 -8.82 -7.41 7.25
C PRO A 360 -9.06 -6.68 8.58
N ASN A 361 -9.83 -5.60 8.55
CA ASN A 361 -10.18 -4.90 9.78
C ASN A 361 -11.19 -5.72 10.59
N PHE A 362 -10.87 -6.03 11.84
CA PHE A 362 -11.76 -6.71 12.78
C PHE A 362 -11.77 -6.00 14.13
N SER A 363 -12.86 -6.15 14.88
CA SER A 363 -13.00 -5.63 16.24
C SER A 363 -12.73 -6.73 17.27
N THR A 364 -12.33 -6.37 18.48
CA THR A 364 -12.11 -7.34 19.57
C THR A 364 -13.24 -7.25 20.58
N VAL A 365 -13.90 -8.37 20.87
CA VAL A 365 -14.99 -8.42 21.86
C VAL A 365 -14.41 -8.09 23.24
N LYS A 366 -15.08 -7.18 23.97
CA LYS A 366 -14.59 -6.66 25.26
C LYS A 366 -14.60 -7.72 26.35
N ASP A 367 -15.63 -8.54 26.37
CA ASP A 367 -15.94 -9.53 27.40
C ASP A 367 -16.17 -10.93 26.78
N GLY A 368 -15.72 -11.95 27.50
CA GLY A 368 -15.89 -13.35 27.11
C GLY A 368 -14.80 -13.87 26.16
N ASP A 369 -14.93 -15.16 25.86
CA ASP A 369 -14.04 -15.95 25.02
C ASP A 369 -14.62 -16.19 23.61
N LYS A 370 -15.77 -15.57 23.31
CA LYS A 370 -16.55 -15.82 22.10
C LYS A 370 -16.21 -14.83 20.99
N SER A 371 -16.03 -15.37 19.78
CA SER A 371 -15.97 -14.58 18.54
C SER A 371 -17.36 -14.51 17.92
N ILE A 372 -17.65 -13.45 17.18
CA ILE A 372 -18.92 -13.22 16.49
C ILE A 372 -18.63 -12.81 15.05
N ILE A 373 -19.43 -13.32 14.13
CA ILE A 373 -19.47 -12.82 12.76
C ILE A 373 -20.86 -12.27 12.45
N TYR A 374 -20.88 -11.04 11.98
CA TYR A 374 -22.07 -10.44 11.37
C TYR A 374 -22.03 -10.70 9.87
N VAL A 375 -23.16 -11.12 9.31
CA VAL A 375 -23.31 -11.41 7.88
C VAL A 375 -24.54 -10.67 7.36
N GLN A 376 -24.33 -9.87 6.32
CA GLN A 376 -25.39 -9.19 5.58
C GLN A 376 -25.69 -9.98 4.32
N MET A 377 -26.99 -10.15 4.05
CA MET A 377 -27.53 -10.78 2.85
C MET A 377 -28.50 -9.81 2.17
N ASN A 378 -28.86 -10.11 0.92
CA ASN A 378 -29.88 -9.33 0.21
C ASN A 378 -31.24 -9.44 0.91
N GLY A 379 -31.59 -8.43 1.72
CA GLY A 379 -32.86 -8.36 2.44
C GLY A 379 -32.90 -9.08 3.79
N ALA A 380 -31.75 -9.52 4.32
CA ALA A 380 -31.66 -10.19 5.62
C ALA A 380 -30.31 -9.95 6.30
N HIS A 381 -30.28 -10.18 7.61
CA HIS A 381 -29.08 -10.07 8.43
C HIS A 381 -28.95 -11.28 9.35
N MET A 382 -27.72 -11.71 9.59
CA MET A 382 -27.39 -12.85 10.41
C MET A 382 -26.27 -12.50 11.40
N VAL A 383 -26.40 -13.00 12.63
CA VAL A 383 -25.33 -12.95 13.64
C VAL A 383 -25.07 -14.37 14.11
N GLU A 384 -23.81 -14.80 14.00
CA GLU A 384 -23.32 -16.13 14.34
C GLU A 384 -22.13 -16.02 15.29
N GLY A 385 -21.90 -17.00 16.18
CA GLY A 385 -20.88 -16.89 17.22
C GLY A 385 -20.15 -18.18 17.53
N SER A 386 -18.89 -18.11 17.94
CA SER A 386 -17.95 -19.25 17.99
C SER A 386 -18.49 -20.47 18.75
N HIS A 387 -18.91 -20.34 20.00
CA HIS A 387 -19.39 -21.48 20.80
C HIS A 387 -20.44 -21.03 21.81
N SER A 388 -21.39 -21.92 22.12
CA SER A 388 -22.50 -21.63 23.04
C SER A 388 -23.20 -20.30 22.69
N CYS A 389 -23.44 -20.10 21.39
CA CYS A 389 -24.09 -18.94 20.80
C CYS A 389 -25.36 -19.36 20.06
N TYR A 390 -26.34 -18.46 20.02
CA TYR A 390 -27.48 -18.60 19.13
C TYR A 390 -27.12 -18.04 17.76
N LEU A 391 -27.64 -18.68 16.72
CA LEU A 391 -27.77 -18.08 15.40
C LEU A 391 -28.97 -17.14 15.42
N TRP A 392 -28.77 -15.86 15.10
CA TRP A 392 -29.83 -14.86 15.04
C TRP A 392 -30.07 -14.44 13.59
N LEU A 393 -31.35 -14.38 13.20
CA LEU A 393 -31.76 -13.90 11.89
C LEU A 393 -32.71 -12.71 12.02
N TYR A 394 -32.47 -11.67 11.22
CA TYR A 394 -33.27 -10.45 11.19
C TYR A 394 -33.66 -10.12 9.75
N LYS A 395 -34.87 -9.59 9.58
CA LYS A 395 -35.32 -9.03 8.30
C LYS A 395 -34.67 -7.67 8.01
N HIS A 396 -34.48 -6.86 9.05
CA HIS A 396 -33.88 -5.54 8.96
C HIS A 396 -33.11 -5.25 10.25
N LEU A 397 -32.00 -4.51 10.13
CA LEU A 397 -31.27 -3.92 11.25
C LEU A 397 -31.23 -2.40 11.06
N ASP A 398 -31.56 -1.67 12.12
CA ASP A 398 -31.49 -0.22 12.13
C ASP A 398 -30.02 0.25 12.03
N SER A 399 -29.78 1.39 11.39
CA SER A 399 -28.44 1.97 11.21
C SER A 399 -27.70 2.26 12.53
N SER A 400 -28.42 2.42 13.64
CA SER A 400 -27.86 2.63 14.98
C SER A 400 -27.34 1.35 15.65
N VAL A 401 -27.59 0.17 15.07
CA VAL A 401 -27.10 -1.11 15.62
C VAL A 401 -25.57 -1.14 15.58
N CYS A 402 -24.99 -1.72 16.64
CA CYS A 402 -23.54 -1.79 16.86
C CYS A 402 -22.74 -2.32 15.64
N VAL A 403 -23.33 -3.19 14.82
CA VAL A 403 -22.64 -3.78 13.66
C VAL A 403 -22.33 -2.78 12.54
N PHE A 404 -23.05 -1.66 12.49
CA PHE A 404 -22.82 -0.58 11.53
C PHE A 404 -21.94 0.54 12.08
N ASN A 405 -21.71 0.58 13.39
CA ASN A 405 -20.89 1.60 14.02
C ASN A 405 -19.41 1.15 14.06
N TYR A 406 -18.56 1.82 13.29
CA TYR A 406 -17.12 1.54 13.20
C TYR A 406 -16.29 2.21 14.30
N ASP A 407 -16.88 3.16 15.04
CA ASP A 407 -16.21 3.84 16.16
C ASP A 407 -16.20 2.96 17.42
N ILE A 408 -17.06 1.95 17.48
CA ILE A 408 -17.07 0.96 18.55
C ILE A 408 -15.96 -0.07 18.29
N VAL A 409 -14.79 0.19 18.86
CA VAL A 409 -13.60 -0.67 18.71
C VAL A 409 -13.74 -1.99 19.49
N ARG A 410 -14.38 -1.95 20.67
CA ARG A 410 -14.51 -3.10 21.59
C ARG A 410 -15.95 -3.28 22.08
N PRO A 411 -16.85 -3.79 21.23
CA PRO A 411 -18.21 -4.08 21.64
C PRO A 411 -18.25 -5.26 22.62
N THR A 412 -19.26 -5.31 23.47
CA THR A 412 -19.51 -6.47 24.33
C THR A 412 -20.23 -7.58 23.59
N TYR A 413 -20.11 -8.82 24.07
CA TYR A 413 -20.85 -9.96 23.51
C TYR A 413 -22.37 -9.70 23.52
N SER A 414 -22.89 -9.12 24.61
CA SER A 414 -24.32 -8.76 24.70
C SER A 414 -24.70 -7.70 23.67
N GLN A 415 -23.88 -6.67 23.46
CA GLN A 415 -24.12 -5.64 22.44
C GLN A 415 -24.23 -6.21 21.02
N LEU A 416 -23.52 -7.31 20.74
CA LEU A 416 -23.54 -7.99 19.44
C LEU A 416 -24.64 -9.04 19.31
N THR A 417 -25.33 -9.41 20.39
CA THR A 417 -26.32 -10.52 20.40
C THR A 417 -27.66 -10.08 20.95
N SER A 418 -27.98 -10.40 22.22
CA SER A 418 -29.25 -10.04 22.86
C SER A 418 -29.51 -8.55 22.86
N GLY A 419 -28.47 -7.71 22.91
CA GLY A 419 -28.56 -6.26 22.82
C GLY A 419 -29.14 -5.80 21.48
N ILE A 420 -28.67 -6.38 20.36
CA ILE A 420 -29.24 -6.13 19.03
C ILE A 420 -30.72 -6.52 19.03
N ASN A 421 -31.05 -7.72 19.52
CA ASN A 421 -32.44 -8.16 19.57
C ASN A 421 -33.32 -7.21 20.39
N ASN A 422 -32.90 -6.83 21.59
CA ASN A 422 -33.65 -5.93 22.46
C ASN A 422 -33.87 -4.55 21.80
N GLN A 423 -32.86 -4.03 21.12
CA GLN A 423 -32.97 -2.78 20.36
C GLN A 423 -33.96 -2.93 19.20
N MET A 424 -33.83 -3.99 18.39
CA MET A 424 -34.73 -4.22 17.26
C MET A 424 -36.16 -4.56 17.69
N THR A 425 -36.40 -5.16 18.85
CA THR A 425 -37.75 -5.36 19.42
C THR A 425 -38.40 -4.02 19.80
N ARG A 426 -37.62 -3.02 20.22
CA ARG A 426 -38.14 -1.68 20.53
C ARG A 426 -38.44 -0.86 19.29
N LEU A 427 -37.61 -1.01 18.24
CA LEU A 427 -37.70 -0.21 17.01
C LEU A 427 -38.56 -0.88 15.92
N SER A 428 -38.69 -2.20 15.96
CA SER A 428 -39.31 -3.02 14.91
C SER A 428 -39.80 -4.35 15.49
N SER A 429 -39.58 -5.48 14.78
CA SER A 429 -40.08 -6.81 15.13
C SER A 429 -39.08 -7.68 15.91
N GLY A 430 -37.87 -7.20 16.18
CA GLY A 430 -36.79 -8.04 16.73
C GLY A 430 -36.27 -9.10 15.75
N ALA A 431 -35.64 -10.15 16.29
CA ALA A 431 -35.17 -11.28 15.48
C ALA A 431 -36.34 -12.13 14.97
N VAL A 432 -36.29 -12.51 13.70
CA VAL A 432 -37.23 -13.46 13.07
C VAL A 432 -36.95 -14.88 13.56
N ALA A 433 -35.69 -15.19 13.84
CA ALA A 433 -35.33 -16.46 14.45
C ALA A 433 -34.16 -16.30 15.43
N LYS A 434 -34.25 -17.09 16.52
CA LYS A 434 -33.18 -17.31 17.50
C LYS A 434 -32.98 -18.82 17.61
N ILE A 435 -31.90 -19.34 17.06
CA ILE A 435 -31.71 -20.77 16.84
C ILE A 435 -30.53 -21.27 17.68
N THR A 436 -30.77 -22.30 18.48
CA THR A 436 -29.72 -23.03 19.19
C THR A 436 -29.07 -24.04 18.25
N HIS A 437 -27.74 -24.05 18.21
CA HIS A 437 -26.99 -25.10 17.52
C HIS A 437 -27.23 -26.46 18.18
N SER A 438 -27.64 -27.46 17.41
CA SER A 438 -27.85 -28.82 17.90
C SER A 438 -27.52 -29.83 16.80
N PRO A 439 -26.50 -30.70 16.97
CA PRO A 439 -26.06 -31.61 15.91
C PRO A 439 -27.09 -32.70 15.55
N ILE A 440 -28.22 -32.77 16.27
CA ILE A 440 -29.20 -33.85 16.15
C ILE A 440 -30.16 -33.58 14.98
N GLY A 441 -30.20 -34.51 14.01
CA GLY A 441 -31.21 -34.58 12.96
C GLY A 441 -31.36 -33.30 12.14
N TYR A 442 -30.25 -32.59 11.88
CA TYR A 442 -30.24 -31.35 11.09
C TYR A 442 -31.20 -30.25 11.61
N SER A 443 -31.61 -30.30 12.88
CA SER A 443 -32.72 -29.49 13.41
C SER A 443 -32.45 -28.00 13.31
N TRP A 444 -31.22 -27.57 13.64
CA TRP A 444 -30.85 -26.15 13.56
C TRP A 444 -30.71 -25.68 12.12
N GLN A 445 -30.09 -26.48 11.22
CA GLN A 445 -29.97 -26.13 9.80
C GLN A 445 -31.35 -26.01 9.14
N ARG A 446 -32.29 -26.92 9.46
CA ARG A 446 -33.68 -26.83 8.97
C ARG A 446 -34.35 -25.54 9.42
N LYS A 447 -34.25 -25.21 10.72
CA LYS A 447 -34.83 -23.96 11.26
C LYS A 447 -34.21 -22.73 10.58
N ALA A 448 -32.90 -22.74 10.36
CA ALA A 448 -32.19 -21.67 9.68
C ALA A 448 -32.66 -21.53 8.23
N LEU A 449 -32.72 -22.62 7.47
CA LEU A 449 -33.19 -22.64 6.08
C LEU A 449 -34.66 -22.20 5.97
N THR A 450 -35.55 -22.65 6.87
CA THR A 450 -36.95 -22.21 6.90
C THR A 450 -37.04 -20.70 7.13
N ALA A 451 -36.30 -20.18 8.10
CA ALA A 451 -36.30 -18.76 8.42
C ALA A 451 -35.74 -17.92 7.26
N LEU A 452 -34.62 -18.35 6.65
CA LEU A 452 -34.02 -17.71 5.49
C LEU A 452 -34.97 -17.71 4.29
N LYS A 453 -35.64 -18.83 4.00
CA LYS A 453 -36.69 -18.93 2.97
C LYS A 453 -37.83 -17.94 3.23
N GLY A 454 -38.27 -17.82 4.49
CA GLY A 454 -39.28 -16.84 4.91
C GLY A 454 -38.84 -15.38 4.75
N LEU A 455 -37.53 -15.12 4.74
CA LEU A 455 -36.93 -13.81 4.44
C LEU A 455 -36.71 -13.57 2.94
N GLY A 456 -37.08 -14.53 2.07
CA GLY A 456 -36.88 -14.43 0.62
C GLY A 456 -35.48 -14.83 0.15
N ILE A 457 -34.63 -15.37 1.03
CA ILE A 457 -33.31 -15.87 0.67
C ILE A 457 -33.46 -17.23 -0.01
N LYS A 458 -32.95 -17.34 -1.24
CA LYS A 458 -32.96 -18.57 -2.03
C LYS A 458 -31.74 -19.43 -1.65
N LEU A 459 -31.96 -20.37 -0.75
CA LEU A 459 -30.94 -21.31 -0.30
C LEU A 459 -31.59 -22.68 -0.07
N THR A 460 -30.95 -23.73 -0.56
CA THR A 460 -31.42 -25.11 -0.44
C THR A 460 -30.51 -25.91 0.49
N PRO A 461 -30.97 -27.05 1.03
CA PRO A 461 -30.11 -27.93 1.81
C PRO A 461 -28.86 -28.40 1.04
N LYS A 462 -28.94 -28.52 -0.29
CA LYS A 462 -27.80 -28.94 -1.13
C LYS A 462 -26.67 -27.91 -1.14
N ASP A 463 -27.01 -26.63 -0.96
CA ASP A 463 -26.02 -25.55 -1.01
C ASP A 463 -25.19 -25.49 0.28
N VAL A 464 -25.72 -25.95 1.41
CA VAL A 464 -25.15 -25.72 2.77
C VAL A 464 -24.80 -26.99 3.55
N LEU A 465 -25.14 -28.16 3.01
CA LEU A 465 -24.80 -29.45 3.61
C LEU A 465 -23.71 -30.12 2.77
N SER A 466 -22.89 -30.95 3.42
CA SER A 466 -22.00 -31.86 2.71
C SER A 466 -22.81 -32.80 1.81
N ASN A 467 -22.17 -33.40 0.80
CA ASN A 467 -22.85 -34.35 -0.08
C ASN A 467 -23.46 -35.53 0.70
N GLU A 468 -22.74 -36.04 1.69
CA GLU A 468 -23.20 -37.14 2.56
C GLU A 468 -24.39 -36.69 3.42
N ASP A 469 -24.27 -35.54 4.07
CA ASP A 469 -25.35 -34.98 4.89
C ASP A 469 -26.60 -34.65 4.08
N TYR A 470 -26.45 -34.17 2.84
CA TYR A 470 -27.57 -33.90 1.96
C TYR A 470 -28.34 -35.17 1.59
N ILE A 471 -27.64 -36.29 1.36
CA ILE A 471 -28.26 -37.58 1.09
C ILE A 471 -29.06 -38.06 2.31
N ASP A 472 -28.49 -38.03 3.51
CA ASP A 472 -29.18 -38.43 4.75
C ASP A 472 -30.36 -37.48 5.04
N PHE A 473 -30.17 -36.17 4.88
CA PHE A 473 -31.23 -35.17 5.01
C PHE A 473 -32.43 -35.47 4.10
N LYS A 474 -32.16 -35.80 2.83
CA LYS A 474 -33.19 -36.13 1.84
C LYS A 474 -33.93 -37.40 2.21
N GLN A 475 -33.25 -38.43 2.74
CA GLN A 475 -33.89 -39.65 3.20
C GLN A 475 -34.83 -39.40 4.40
N ARG A 476 -34.44 -38.53 5.33
CA ARG A 476 -35.23 -38.22 6.54
C ARG A 476 -36.42 -37.30 6.30
N TYR A 477 -36.27 -36.31 5.42
CA TYR A 477 -37.24 -35.20 5.31
C TYR A 477 -37.87 -35.04 3.93
N GLY A 478 -37.39 -35.77 2.90
CA GLY A 478 -37.93 -35.70 1.54
C GLY A 478 -37.56 -34.39 0.80
N VAL A 479 -37.78 -34.39 -0.52
CA VAL A 479 -37.37 -33.27 -1.43
C VAL A 479 -38.45 -32.20 -1.58
N ARG A 480 -39.73 -32.53 -1.34
CA ARG A 480 -40.88 -31.68 -1.74
C ARG A 480 -40.96 -30.33 -1.01
N GLU A 481 -40.39 -30.21 0.18
CA GLU A 481 -40.40 -28.94 0.94
C GLU A 481 -39.34 -27.93 0.46
N TRP A 482 -38.34 -28.40 -0.32
CA TRP A 482 -37.08 -27.69 -0.56
C TRP A 482 -36.63 -27.63 -2.03
N SER A 483 -37.46 -28.16 -2.95
CA SER A 483 -37.30 -28.06 -4.41
C SER A 483 -37.74 -26.72 -4.98
#